data_AF-A0A7V9C852-F1
#
_entry.id   AF-A0A7V9C852-F1
#
_cell.length_a   1.000
_cell.length_b   1.000
_cell.length_c   1.000
_cell.angle_alpha   90.00
_cell.angle_beta   90.00
_cell.angle_gamma   90.00
#
_symmetry.space_group_name_H-M   'P 1'
#
loop_
_entity.id
_entity.type
_entity.pdbx_description
1 polymer ?
#
loop_
_entity_poly.entity_id
_entity_poly.type
_entity_poly.pdbx_seq_one_letter_code
_entity_poly.pdbx_strand_id
1 'polypeptide(L)'
;MKVLEHLTEEDIERYRARASSSAETLATQQHVGVCGECRTRLERAVDANAAFLNLREQLVGAPFDLASEPTHLAYELLALYVDDQLDEVEREIADSHMAICHQCADDIADLRQYQTIAADSTLTAMPERGATSSDKSAAWWQRLFALDSFPSFGALVPAGMAAAVVVLLVLGVWLATRTNMRSDNEVAQVGSANRGNTTTPQVEPKSSNDVSNSTEIHNPSNVQSTPTPVTNATPRTSQAPQNGKPRTPATNNSSPTVTLNDGGTEVAFDSEGNSNNLESLPVSIRQAVRRSISSQQAQTPRALDALAEGRAGILMSGSAEITNKGVPFALLSPIGKITREAQPILRWRPLAEAKSYTVAIVDSNFRVVAQSPSLTATEWKPTQPLPRGLTYSWQVTALKSDGTEVVSPVSPAPQAKFRVMDENALDEVTRMEKSGVKSHLARGVIYAQAGLLDEAGTEFEALVQDNPRSQLARRLLNSVKK
;
A
#
# COMPACT_ATOMS: atom_id res chain seq x y z
N MET A 1 -21.76 -26.33 48.97
CA MET A 1 -21.68 -26.08 47.51
C MET A 1 -22.01 -24.62 47.27
N LYS A 2 -21.02 -23.79 46.91
CA LYS A 2 -21.26 -22.40 46.50
C LYS A 2 -21.72 -22.45 45.04
N VAL A 3 -22.91 -21.92 44.78
CA VAL A 3 -23.39 -21.69 43.41
C VAL A 3 -22.40 -20.71 42.77
N LEU A 4 -21.66 -21.15 41.75
CA LEU A 4 -20.78 -20.28 40.99
C LEU A 4 -21.67 -19.49 40.03
N GLU A 5 -21.93 -18.23 40.36
CA GLU A 5 -22.53 -17.29 39.42
C GLU A 5 -21.64 -17.21 38.17
N HIS A 6 -22.25 -17.39 37.00
CA HIS A 6 -21.57 -17.27 35.70
C HIS A 6 -21.24 -15.81 35.38
N LEU A 7 -20.22 -15.60 34.56
CA LEU A 7 -19.92 -14.28 34.00
C LEU A 7 -21.13 -13.70 33.25
N THR A 8 -21.39 -12.41 33.46
CA THR A 8 -22.40 -11.67 32.72
C THR A 8 -21.95 -11.44 31.28
N GLU A 9 -22.88 -11.12 30.38
CA GLU A 9 -22.53 -10.81 28.98
C GLU A 9 -21.66 -9.54 28.89
N GLU A 10 -21.91 -8.56 29.76
CA GLU A 10 -21.15 -7.32 29.82
C GLU A 10 -19.69 -7.55 30.28
N ASP A 11 -19.45 -8.48 31.21
CA ASP A 11 -18.09 -8.85 31.64
C ASP A 11 -17.33 -9.56 30.52
N ILE A 12 -18.01 -10.37 29.71
CA ILE A 12 -17.43 -11.04 28.54
C ILE A 12 -17.06 -10.01 27.46
N GLU A 13 -17.93 -9.03 27.21
CA GLU A 13 -17.67 -7.94 26.25
C GLU A 13 -16.51 -7.04 26.70
N ARG A 14 -16.47 -6.62 27.97
CA ARG A 14 -15.37 -5.81 28.52
C ARG A 14 -14.03 -6.56 28.48
N TYR A 15 -14.04 -7.86 28.79
CA TYR A 15 -12.84 -8.70 28.70
C TYR A 15 -12.32 -8.81 27.25
N ARG A 16 -13.23 -8.95 26.26
CA ARG A 16 -12.87 -8.96 24.82
C ARG A 16 -12.34 -7.63 24.31
N ALA A 17 -12.96 -6.53 24.71
CA ALA A 17 -12.58 -5.18 24.31
C ALA A 17 -11.27 -4.71 24.97
N ARG A 18 -10.65 -5.52 25.85
CA ARG A 18 -9.53 -5.14 26.73
C ARG A 18 -9.83 -3.87 27.54
N ALA A 19 -11.10 -3.68 27.90
CA ALA A 19 -11.59 -2.52 28.63
C ALA A 19 -11.71 -2.78 30.15
N SER A 20 -11.43 -4.01 30.59
CA SER A 20 -11.41 -4.39 32.01
C SER A 20 -10.13 -3.96 32.71
N SER A 21 -10.24 -3.65 34.00
CA SER A 21 -9.07 -3.48 34.86
C SER A 21 -8.26 -4.78 34.98
N SER A 22 -7.02 -4.68 35.48
CA SER A 22 -6.16 -5.85 35.70
C SER A 22 -6.74 -6.84 36.71
N ALA A 23 -7.40 -6.35 37.76
CA ALA A 23 -8.06 -7.17 38.76
C ALA A 23 -9.26 -7.94 38.18
N GLU A 24 -10.08 -7.27 37.36
CA GLU A 24 -11.23 -7.89 36.69
C GLU A 24 -10.77 -8.92 35.65
N THR A 25 -9.71 -8.61 34.90
CA THR A 25 -9.13 -9.53 33.92
C THR A 25 -8.65 -10.82 34.58
N LEU A 26 -7.96 -10.71 35.72
CA LEU A 26 -7.49 -11.87 36.48
C LEU A 26 -8.66 -12.69 37.05
N ALA A 27 -9.70 -12.04 37.56
CA ALA A 27 -10.90 -12.70 38.06
C ALA A 27 -11.64 -13.46 36.95
N THR A 28 -11.78 -12.86 35.76
CA THR A 28 -12.36 -13.50 34.58
C THR A 28 -11.53 -14.69 34.13
N GLN A 29 -10.20 -14.58 34.07
CA GLN A 29 -9.30 -15.70 33.72
C GLN A 29 -9.40 -16.86 34.71
N GLN A 30 -9.42 -16.57 36.02
CA GLN A 30 -9.59 -17.59 37.05
C GLN A 30 -10.93 -18.31 36.93
N HIS A 31 -12.02 -17.56 36.70
CA HIS A 31 -13.36 -18.12 36.52
C HIS A 31 -13.43 -19.04 35.29
N VAL A 32 -12.87 -18.63 34.15
CA VAL A 32 -12.88 -19.40 32.89
C VAL A 32 -11.96 -20.63 32.97
N GLY A 33 -10.92 -20.57 33.81
CA GLY A 33 -10.10 -21.74 34.15
C GLY A 33 -10.91 -22.89 34.76
N VAL A 34 -11.98 -22.57 35.51
CA VAL A 34 -12.77 -23.57 36.25
C VAL A 34 -14.18 -23.79 35.69
N CYS A 35 -14.74 -22.85 34.92
CA CYS A 35 -16.09 -22.94 34.35
C CYS A 35 -16.04 -23.25 32.84
N GLY A 36 -16.42 -24.48 32.46
CA GLY A 36 -16.46 -24.91 31.06
C GLY A 36 -17.49 -24.14 30.21
N GLU A 37 -18.62 -23.75 30.78
CA GLU A 37 -19.69 -23.05 30.05
C GLU A 37 -19.31 -21.60 29.70
N CYS A 38 -18.71 -20.88 30.65
CA CYS A 38 -18.17 -19.55 30.40
C CYS A 38 -16.98 -19.61 29.42
N ARG A 39 -16.17 -20.67 29.46
CA ARG A 39 -15.12 -20.91 28.46
C ARG A 39 -15.69 -21.05 27.06
N THR A 40 -16.70 -21.90 26.86
CA THR A 40 -17.33 -22.05 25.56
C THR A 40 -18.05 -20.78 25.10
N ARG A 41 -18.64 -19.99 26.02
CA ARG A 41 -19.23 -18.67 25.68
C ARG A 41 -18.17 -17.65 25.25
N LEU A 42 -16.99 -17.67 25.87
CA LEU A 42 -15.84 -16.85 25.46
C LEU A 42 -15.30 -17.30 24.09
N GLU A 43 -15.13 -18.60 23.88
CA GLU A 43 -14.64 -19.22 22.64
C GLU A 43 -15.61 -19.03 21.46
N ARG A 44 -16.93 -19.13 21.67
CA ARG A 44 -17.92 -18.96 20.58
C ARG A 44 -17.99 -17.54 20.02
N ALA A 45 -17.56 -16.54 20.79
CA ALA A 45 -17.53 -15.16 20.31
C ALA A 45 -16.15 -14.52 20.34
N VAL A 46 -15.10 -15.34 20.47
CA VAL A 46 -13.88 -15.14 19.69
C VAL A 46 -14.20 -15.77 18.33
N ASP A 47 -14.09 -15.02 17.24
CA ASP A 47 -14.09 -15.63 15.92
C ASP A 47 -12.83 -16.51 15.86
N ALA A 48 -12.98 -17.79 16.20
CA ALA A 48 -11.88 -18.76 16.29
C ALA A 48 -11.07 -18.79 15.00
N ASN A 49 -11.69 -18.39 13.90
CA ASN A 49 -11.07 -18.26 12.60
C ASN A 49 -10.19 -17.01 12.50
N ALA A 50 -10.61 -15.86 13.04
CA ALA A 50 -9.76 -14.66 13.13
C ALA A 50 -8.55 -14.88 14.06
N ALA A 51 -8.74 -15.58 15.19
CA ALA A 51 -7.65 -15.92 16.11
C ALA A 51 -6.66 -16.93 15.48
N PHE A 52 -7.17 -17.93 14.76
CA PHE A 52 -6.35 -18.91 14.03
C PHE A 52 -5.55 -18.26 12.89
N LEU A 53 -6.14 -17.32 12.13
CA LEU A 53 -5.45 -16.58 11.08
C LEU A 53 -4.35 -15.67 11.64
N ASN A 54 -4.60 -15.03 12.79
CA ASN A 54 -3.61 -14.22 13.50
C ASN A 54 -2.39 -15.07 13.94
N LEU A 55 -2.65 -16.25 14.52
CA LEU A 55 -1.60 -17.18 14.90
C LEU A 55 -0.83 -17.72 13.68
N ARG A 56 -1.52 -18.02 12.57
CA ARG A 56 -0.88 -18.56 11.37
C ARG A 56 0.08 -17.56 10.74
N GLU A 57 -0.26 -16.29 10.63
CA GLU A 57 0.67 -15.36 9.97
C GLU A 57 1.93 -15.09 10.81
N GLN A 58 1.81 -15.10 12.14
CA GLN A 58 2.98 -15.03 13.01
C GLN A 58 3.90 -16.26 12.86
N LEU A 59 3.35 -17.41 12.44
CA LEU A 59 4.09 -18.65 12.26
C LEU A 59 4.59 -18.87 10.81
N VAL A 60 3.91 -18.32 9.81
CA VAL A 60 4.24 -18.48 8.37
C VAL A 60 5.25 -17.43 7.88
N GLY A 61 5.52 -16.37 8.65
CA GLY A 61 6.56 -15.36 8.36
C GLY A 61 8.01 -15.87 8.40
N ALA A 62 8.26 -17.15 8.68
CA ALA A 62 9.59 -17.77 8.59
C ALA A 62 9.55 -18.93 7.58
N PRO A 63 9.89 -18.70 6.29
CA PRO A 63 9.96 -19.79 5.33
C PRO A 63 11.24 -20.57 5.59
N PHE A 64 11.10 -21.77 6.16
CA PHE A 64 12.05 -22.85 5.93
C PHE A 64 11.47 -23.68 4.77
N ASP A 65 11.86 -23.37 3.52
CA ASP A 65 11.43 -24.15 2.37
C ASP A 65 12.62 -24.49 1.45
N LEU A 66 12.82 -25.81 1.30
CA LEU A 66 13.81 -26.45 0.45
C LEU A 66 13.22 -26.64 -0.96
N ALA A 67 13.17 -25.58 -1.77
CA ALA A 67 13.05 -25.68 -3.24
C ALA A 67 13.19 -24.30 -3.92
N SER A 68 14.44 -23.90 -4.13
CA SER A 68 14.96 -23.22 -5.34
C SER A 68 14.05 -22.21 -6.10
N GLU A 69 13.90 -21.01 -5.56
CA GLU A 69 14.07 -19.76 -6.34
C GLU A 69 15.36 -19.10 -5.85
N PRO A 70 16.10 -18.30 -6.66
CA PRO A 70 17.27 -17.59 -6.15
C PRO A 70 16.79 -16.55 -5.14
N THR A 71 16.80 -16.92 -3.87
CA THR A 71 16.61 -16.01 -2.75
C THR A 71 17.63 -14.89 -2.88
N HIS A 72 17.17 -13.69 -3.24
CA HIS A 72 17.99 -12.50 -3.34
C HIS A 72 18.78 -12.28 -2.03
N LEU A 73 19.95 -11.67 -2.15
CA LEU A 73 20.73 -11.28 -0.97
C LEU A 73 19.89 -10.35 -0.08
N ALA A 74 19.92 -10.62 1.23
CA ALA A 74 19.27 -9.76 2.21
C ALA A 74 19.84 -8.33 2.10
N TYR A 75 18.98 -7.33 2.35
CA TYR A 75 19.35 -5.91 2.27
C TYR A 75 20.57 -5.56 3.11
N GLU A 76 20.70 -6.16 4.30
CA GLU A 76 21.83 -5.97 5.21
C GLU A 76 23.15 -6.42 4.58
N LEU A 77 23.15 -7.55 3.86
CA LEU A 77 24.33 -8.08 3.19
C LEU A 77 24.70 -7.22 1.96
N LEU A 78 23.71 -6.70 1.22
CA LEU A 78 23.94 -5.77 0.11
C LEU A 78 24.57 -4.45 0.61
N ALA A 79 24.07 -3.89 1.70
CA ALA A 79 24.64 -2.68 2.30
C ALA A 79 26.09 -2.89 2.72
N LEU A 80 26.37 -3.99 3.44
CA LEU A 80 27.74 -4.34 3.85
C LEU A 80 28.66 -4.63 2.65
N TYR A 81 28.14 -5.21 1.57
CA TYR A 81 28.91 -5.43 0.34
C TYR A 81 29.33 -4.11 -0.33
N VAL A 82 28.41 -3.13 -0.39
CA VAL A 82 28.65 -1.80 -0.97
C VAL A 82 29.59 -0.99 -0.08
N ASP A 83 29.49 -1.11 1.25
CA ASP A 83 30.37 -0.47 2.22
C ASP A 83 31.73 -1.18 2.41
N ASP A 84 31.99 -2.25 1.67
CA ASP A 84 33.21 -3.07 1.73
C ASP A 84 33.47 -3.75 3.10
N GLN A 85 32.41 -4.00 3.88
CA GLN A 85 32.47 -4.49 5.26
C GLN A 85 32.17 -5.99 5.41
N LEU A 86 31.95 -6.73 4.32
CA LEU A 86 31.80 -8.19 4.37
C LEU A 86 33.13 -8.89 4.60
N ASP A 87 33.06 -10.00 5.35
CA ASP A 87 34.18 -10.92 5.46
C ASP A 87 34.45 -11.67 4.13
N GLU A 88 35.58 -12.39 4.06
CA GLU A 88 36.03 -13.07 2.84
C GLU A 88 35.03 -14.13 2.35
N VAL A 89 34.37 -14.84 3.28
CA VAL A 89 33.42 -15.91 2.97
C VAL A 89 32.09 -15.32 2.50
N GLU A 90 31.58 -14.33 3.21
CA GLU A 90 30.34 -13.62 2.85
C GLU A 90 30.47 -12.88 1.52
N ARG A 91 31.65 -12.32 1.23
CA ARG A 91 31.95 -11.70 -0.05
C ARG A 91 31.95 -12.71 -1.20
N GLU A 92 32.58 -13.87 -1.02
CA GLU A 92 32.57 -14.92 -2.05
C GLU A 92 31.16 -15.43 -2.33
N ILE A 93 30.32 -15.55 -1.29
CA ILE A 93 28.90 -15.91 -1.43
C ILE A 93 28.15 -14.83 -2.22
N ALA A 94 28.35 -13.55 -1.89
CA ALA A 94 27.72 -12.44 -2.59
C ALA A 94 28.16 -12.36 -4.06
N ASP A 95 29.45 -12.51 -4.34
CA ASP A 95 30.03 -12.53 -5.68
C ASP A 95 29.48 -13.70 -6.52
N SER A 96 29.42 -14.89 -5.94
CA SER A 96 28.81 -16.07 -6.57
C SER A 96 27.32 -15.84 -6.88
N HIS A 97 26.58 -15.20 -5.97
CA HIS A 97 25.18 -14.87 -6.18
C HIS A 97 24.98 -13.84 -7.31
N MET A 98 25.80 -12.78 -7.36
CA MET A 98 25.74 -11.77 -8.42
C MET A 98 26.13 -12.32 -9.80
N ALA A 99 26.97 -13.35 -9.86
CA ALA A 99 27.27 -14.05 -11.11
C ALA A 99 26.04 -14.77 -11.69
N ILE A 100 25.02 -15.03 -10.87
CA ILE A 100 23.81 -15.78 -11.22
C ILE A 100 22.58 -14.86 -11.28
N CYS A 101 22.52 -13.81 -10.45
CA CYS A 101 21.36 -12.94 -10.29
C CYS A 101 21.65 -11.51 -10.77
N HIS A 102 21.11 -11.16 -11.95
CA HIS A 102 21.27 -9.82 -12.54
C HIS A 102 20.66 -8.69 -11.69
N GLN A 103 19.54 -8.94 -10.99
CA GLN A 103 18.88 -7.92 -10.18
C GLN A 103 19.74 -7.45 -8.99
N CYS A 104 20.44 -8.37 -8.32
CA CYS A 104 21.33 -7.99 -7.21
C CYS A 104 22.56 -7.23 -7.71
N ALA A 105 23.04 -7.53 -8.92
CA ALA A 105 24.13 -6.77 -9.54
C ALA A 105 23.71 -5.32 -9.87
N ASP A 106 22.48 -5.14 -10.39
CA ASP A 106 21.92 -3.82 -10.68
C ASP A 106 21.68 -3.02 -9.38
N ASP A 107 21.13 -3.64 -8.33
CA ASP A 107 20.89 -2.98 -7.04
C ASP A 107 22.21 -2.49 -6.39
N ILE A 108 23.31 -3.26 -6.50
CA ILE A 108 24.64 -2.84 -6.02
C ILE A 108 25.20 -1.68 -6.84
N ALA A 109 24.99 -1.69 -8.16
CA ALA A 109 25.43 -0.60 -9.03
C ALA A 109 24.73 0.72 -8.66
N ASP A 110 23.41 0.67 -8.42
CA ASP A 110 22.62 1.81 -7.98
C ASP A 110 23.11 2.33 -6.60
N LEU A 111 23.32 1.44 -5.63
CA LEU A 111 23.79 1.81 -4.29
C LEU A 111 25.19 2.45 -4.32
N ARG A 112 26.11 1.96 -5.15
CA ARG A 112 27.44 2.56 -5.36
C ARG A 112 27.35 3.94 -6.02
N GLN A 113 26.36 4.13 -6.90
CA GLN A 113 26.09 5.44 -7.49
C GLN A 113 25.60 6.45 -6.44
N TYR A 114 24.77 6.02 -5.49
CA TYR A 114 24.36 6.89 -4.37
C TYR A 114 25.53 7.22 -3.42
N GLN A 115 26.44 6.28 -3.14
CA GLN A 115 27.64 6.56 -2.35
C GLN A 115 28.56 7.58 -3.03
N THR A 116 28.75 7.48 -4.34
CA THR A 116 29.58 8.44 -5.09
C THR A 116 28.96 9.84 -5.08
N ILE A 117 27.63 9.96 -5.19
CA ILE A 117 26.93 11.25 -5.06
C ILE A 117 27.04 11.82 -3.64
N ALA A 118 26.96 10.97 -2.61
CA ALA A 118 27.14 11.38 -1.21
C ALA A 118 28.59 11.81 -0.89
N ALA A 119 29.58 11.13 -1.48
CA ALA A 119 31.00 11.44 -1.36
C ALA A 119 31.42 12.71 -2.14
N ASP A 120 30.73 13.06 -3.23
CA ASP A 120 30.99 14.28 -3.99
C ASP A 120 30.37 15.53 -3.31
N SER A 121 29.29 15.31 -2.54
CA SER A 121 28.59 16.36 -1.79
C SER A 121 29.34 16.82 -0.52
N THR A 122 30.42 16.15 -0.13
CA THR A 122 31.13 16.39 1.15
C THR A 122 32.17 17.52 1.09
N LEU A 123 32.34 18.22 -0.03
CA LEU A 123 33.27 19.37 -0.15
C LEU A 123 32.70 20.74 0.24
N THR A 124 31.50 20.82 0.82
CA THR A 124 30.97 22.07 1.39
C THR A 124 30.98 22.03 2.91
N ALA A 125 32.18 22.27 3.48
CA ALA A 125 32.41 22.33 4.92
C ALA A 125 31.74 23.57 5.57
N MET A 126 30.99 23.35 6.65
CA MET A 126 30.72 24.35 7.71
C MET A 126 31.69 24.09 8.88
N PRO A 127 32.17 25.12 9.60
CA PRO A 127 33.35 25.01 10.45
C PRO A 127 33.06 24.36 11.81
N GLU A 128 34.07 23.62 12.26
CA GLU A 128 34.16 22.92 13.53
C GLU A 128 33.97 23.84 14.76
N ARG A 129 33.23 23.34 15.75
CA ARG A 129 33.46 23.69 17.15
C ARG A 129 33.61 22.42 17.99
N GLY A 130 34.87 22.16 18.36
CA GLY A 130 35.25 21.69 19.69
C GLY A 130 34.74 20.31 20.08
N ALA A 131 35.54 19.30 19.73
CA ALA A 131 35.49 17.97 20.31
C ALA A 131 35.53 18.00 21.85
N THR A 132 34.55 17.37 22.48
CA THR A 132 34.79 16.58 23.70
C THR A 132 34.12 15.23 23.51
N SER A 133 34.96 14.20 23.48
CA SER A 133 34.61 12.80 23.34
C SER A 133 33.85 12.28 24.57
N SER A 134 32.70 11.63 24.34
CA SER A 134 32.11 10.67 25.29
C SER A 134 31.34 9.61 24.53
N ASP A 135 32.09 8.69 23.93
CA ASP A 135 31.64 7.34 23.55
C ASP A 135 31.06 6.59 24.76
N LYS A 136 29.74 6.39 24.80
CA LYS A 136 29.06 5.50 25.76
C LYS A 136 27.80 4.83 25.21
N SER A 137 27.79 4.38 23.96
CA SER A 137 26.72 3.51 23.44
C SER A 137 27.19 2.24 22.73
N ALA A 138 28.51 2.04 22.54
CA ALA A 138 29.06 0.87 21.85
C ALA A 138 29.51 -0.28 22.79
N ALA A 139 29.30 -0.21 24.11
CA ALA A 139 30.00 -1.07 25.08
C ALA A 139 29.12 -2.08 25.87
N TRP A 140 27.89 -2.38 25.43
CA TRP A 140 27.02 -3.32 26.16
C TRP A 140 26.78 -4.68 25.48
N TRP A 141 26.89 -4.75 24.15
CA TRP A 141 26.71 -6.01 23.42
C TRP A 141 27.99 -6.87 23.33
N GLN A 142 29.18 -6.28 23.53
CA GLN A 142 30.46 -7.00 23.56
C GLN A 142 30.71 -7.82 24.86
N ARG A 143 29.68 -8.06 25.67
CA ARG A 143 29.77 -8.91 26.87
C ARG A 143 28.80 -10.08 26.90
N LEU A 144 28.13 -10.39 25.78
CA LEU A 144 27.16 -11.49 25.72
C LEU A 144 27.54 -12.65 24.80
N PHE A 145 28.58 -12.56 23.98
CA PHE A 145 29.07 -13.70 23.18
C PHE A 145 30.60 -13.74 23.08
N ALA A 146 31.25 -14.09 24.20
CA ALA A 146 32.62 -14.60 24.20
C ALA A 146 32.60 -15.96 24.92
N LEU A 147 32.11 -16.97 24.19
CA LEU A 147 32.21 -18.37 24.54
C LEU A 147 32.94 -19.05 23.38
N ASP A 148 34.26 -18.97 23.43
CA ASP A 148 35.11 -20.00 22.85
C ASP A 148 36.30 -20.22 23.77
N SER A 149 36.62 -21.51 23.97
CA SER A 149 37.72 -22.07 24.76
C SER A 149 37.39 -22.44 26.22
N PHE A 150 36.83 -23.64 26.40
CA PHE A 150 37.12 -24.45 27.58
C PHE A 150 38.59 -24.91 27.54
N PRO A 151 39.31 -24.75 28.65
CA PRO A 151 40.11 -25.85 29.16
C PRO A 151 39.72 -26.20 30.61
N SER A 152 39.39 -27.48 30.80
CA SER A 152 39.60 -28.35 31.97
C SER A 152 39.58 -27.81 33.43
N PHE A 153 38.73 -28.48 34.23
CA PHE A 153 38.84 -28.84 35.67
C PHE A 153 38.63 -27.77 36.78
N GLY A 154 37.65 -28.07 37.67
CA GLY A 154 37.87 -27.96 39.13
C GLY A 154 36.86 -27.18 40.00
N ALA A 155 35.82 -27.87 40.50
CA ALA A 155 35.19 -27.79 41.84
C ALA A 155 34.75 -26.45 42.52
N LEU A 156 33.45 -26.45 42.91
CA LEU A 156 32.79 -25.89 44.13
C LEU A 156 32.31 -24.41 44.23
N VAL A 157 31.06 -24.29 44.68
CA VAL A 157 30.13 -23.16 45.00
C VAL A 157 30.18 -22.89 46.55
N PRO A 158 29.51 -21.92 47.25
CA PRO A 158 28.86 -20.60 46.96
C PRO A 158 29.30 -19.43 47.92
N ALA A 159 29.08 -18.15 47.54
CA ALA A 159 28.95 -17.04 48.53
C ALA A 159 28.08 -15.82 48.10
N GLY A 160 27.51 -15.79 46.89
CA GLY A 160 26.94 -14.54 46.33
C GLY A 160 25.47 -14.21 46.63
N MET A 161 24.65 -15.16 47.12
CA MET A 161 23.19 -14.96 47.14
C MET A 161 22.61 -14.25 48.38
N ALA A 162 23.39 -14.02 49.45
CA ALA A 162 22.86 -13.38 50.65
C ALA A 162 22.75 -11.84 50.56
N ALA A 163 23.55 -11.18 49.72
CA ALA A 163 23.59 -9.71 49.66
C ALA A 163 22.42 -9.09 48.89
N ALA A 164 21.89 -9.77 47.87
CA ALA A 164 20.83 -9.22 47.01
C ALA A 164 19.46 -9.17 47.70
N VAL A 165 19.18 -10.11 48.61
CA VAL A 165 17.89 -10.19 49.32
C VAL A 165 17.75 -9.06 50.35
N VAL A 166 18.85 -8.67 51.00
CA VAL A 166 18.84 -7.59 52.00
C VAL A 166 18.58 -6.22 51.35
N VAL A 167 19.13 -5.98 50.16
CA VAL A 167 18.93 -4.72 49.42
C VAL A 167 17.47 -4.55 48.98
N LEU A 168 16.82 -5.63 48.53
CA LEU A 168 15.42 -5.58 48.08
C LEU A 168 14.43 -5.36 49.23
N LEU A 169 14.70 -5.89 50.43
CA LEU A 169 13.85 -5.69 51.60
C LEU A 169 13.92 -4.24 52.12
N VAL A 170 15.10 -3.62 52.11
CA VAL A 170 15.26 -2.21 52.52
C VAL A 170 14.54 -1.27 51.54
N LEU A 171 14.58 -1.57 50.23
CA LEU A 171 13.87 -0.78 49.23
C LEU A 171 12.34 -0.89 49.37
N GLY A 172 11.82 -2.08 49.69
CA GLY A 172 10.38 -2.30 49.89
C GLY A 172 9.81 -1.52 51.07
N VAL A 173 10.54 -1.48 52.20
CA VAL A 173 10.12 -0.72 53.40
C VAL A 173 10.17 0.79 53.16
N TRP A 174 11.15 1.28 52.40
CA TRP A 174 11.25 2.70 52.06
C TRP A 174 10.11 3.18 51.16
N LEU A 175 9.67 2.38 50.18
CA LEU A 175 8.52 2.75 49.33
C LEU A 175 7.18 2.72 50.08
N ALA A 176 6.99 1.77 51.01
CA ALA A 176 5.75 1.63 51.77
C ALA A 176 5.51 2.79 52.76
N THR A 177 6.58 3.36 53.31
CA THR A 177 6.47 4.51 54.24
C THR A 177 6.19 5.84 53.52
N ARG A 178 6.45 5.93 52.21
CA ARG A 178 6.31 7.17 51.43
C ARG A 178 4.90 7.40 50.88
N THR A 179 4.08 6.35 50.74
CA THR A 179 2.72 6.46 50.16
C THR A 179 1.62 6.69 51.18
N ASN A 180 1.91 6.55 52.48
CA ASN A 180 0.91 6.61 53.56
C ASN A 180 0.67 8.02 54.16
N MET A 181 1.08 9.10 53.47
CA MET A 181 0.95 10.49 53.96
C MET A 181 0.09 11.41 53.05
N ARG A 182 -0.82 10.86 52.23
CA ARG A 182 -1.63 11.70 51.31
C ARG A 182 -3.12 11.36 51.24
N SER A 183 -3.74 11.13 52.40
CA SER A 183 -5.19 11.06 52.51
C SER A 183 -5.66 11.48 53.90
N ASP A 184 -5.89 12.78 54.09
CA ASP A 184 -6.82 13.34 55.09
C ASP A 184 -7.21 14.77 54.65
N ASN A 185 -8.42 14.90 54.11
CA ASN A 185 -9.29 16.08 53.85
C ASN A 185 -10.10 15.78 52.57
N GLU A 186 -11.43 15.88 52.47
CA GLU A 186 -12.48 16.37 53.36
C GLU A 186 -13.82 15.90 52.74
N VAL A 187 -14.83 15.64 53.57
CA VAL A 187 -16.21 15.26 53.17
C VAL A 187 -17.14 16.47 53.36
N ALA A 188 -18.11 16.59 52.44
CA ALA A 188 -19.40 17.30 52.51
C ALA A 188 -19.47 18.82 52.25
N GLN A 189 -20.31 19.23 51.28
CA GLN A 189 -21.62 19.80 51.62
C GLN A 189 -22.61 19.91 50.43
N VAL A 190 -23.89 19.87 50.81
CA VAL A 190 -25.15 19.89 50.06
C VAL A 190 -25.65 21.32 49.87
N GLY A 191 -26.36 21.63 48.76
CA GLY A 191 -27.11 22.88 48.61
C GLY A 191 -27.96 22.97 47.32
N SER A 192 -29.27 23.16 47.48
CA SER A 192 -30.38 22.98 46.53
C SER A 192 -30.72 24.11 45.53
N ALA A 193 -31.47 23.71 44.47
CA ALA A 193 -32.54 24.43 43.74
C ALA A 193 -32.17 25.63 42.81
N ASN A 194 -32.83 25.95 41.68
CA ASN A 194 -34.19 25.73 41.20
C ASN A 194 -34.33 26.12 39.69
N ARG A 195 -35.40 25.63 39.02
CA ARG A 195 -36.09 26.11 37.76
C ARG A 195 -35.29 26.18 36.44
N GLY A 196 -35.76 25.73 35.27
CA GLY A 196 -37.11 25.41 34.77
C GLY A 196 -37.37 26.17 33.46
N ASN A 197 -37.44 25.47 32.31
CA ASN A 197 -38.49 25.60 31.27
C ASN A 197 -38.06 25.11 29.87
N THR A 198 -38.88 24.17 29.40
CA THR A 198 -39.27 23.79 28.04
C THR A 198 -39.53 25.00 27.11
N THR A 199 -39.30 24.86 25.79
CA THR A 199 -40.28 25.12 24.69
C THR A 199 -39.60 25.09 23.30
N THR A 200 -40.06 24.17 22.43
CA THR A 200 -40.04 24.27 20.95
C THR A 200 -41.29 25.07 20.52
N PRO A 201 -41.30 25.83 19.40
CA PRO A 201 -41.94 25.26 18.20
C PRO A 201 -41.36 25.71 16.83
N GLN A 202 -41.52 24.77 15.92
CA GLN A 202 -41.71 24.81 14.45
C GLN A 202 -42.47 26.04 13.89
N VAL A 203 -42.15 26.48 12.66
CA VAL A 203 -43.08 26.85 11.56
C VAL A 203 -42.28 27.24 10.28
N GLU A 204 -42.61 26.57 9.18
CA GLU A 204 -42.24 26.78 7.75
C GLU A 204 -43.32 27.70 7.09
N PRO A 205 -43.52 27.75 5.75
CA PRO A 205 -42.74 28.27 4.60
C PRO A 205 -43.45 29.48 3.94
N LYS A 206 -42.83 30.09 2.91
CA LYS A 206 -43.46 30.50 1.61
C LYS A 206 -42.41 31.22 0.74
N SER A 207 -42.19 30.77 -0.50
CA SER A 207 -42.87 31.20 -1.74
C SER A 207 -42.35 32.58 -2.17
N SER A 208 -42.02 32.91 -3.42
CA SER A 208 -42.34 32.34 -4.73
C SER A 208 -41.59 33.17 -5.79
N ASN A 209 -41.41 32.55 -6.95
CA ASN A 209 -41.45 33.12 -8.30
C ASN A 209 -40.35 34.07 -8.81
N ASP A 210 -39.51 33.52 -9.69
CA ASP A 210 -39.62 33.58 -11.17
C ASP A 210 -39.46 34.93 -11.93
N VAL A 211 -38.75 34.78 -13.06
CA VAL A 211 -38.71 35.57 -14.31
C VAL A 211 -37.91 36.89 -14.39
N SER A 212 -36.87 36.81 -15.23
CA SER A 212 -36.36 37.75 -16.26
C SER A 212 -36.85 39.20 -16.32
N ASN A 213 -35.91 40.15 -16.49
CA ASN A 213 -35.68 40.82 -17.78
C ASN A 213 -34.44 41.73 -17.79
N SER A 214 -33.87 41.91 -18.98
CA SER A 214 -32.78 42.82 -19.37
C SER A 214 -33.29 44.23 -19.71
N THR A 215 -32.48 45.28 -19.50
CA THR A 215 -32.45 46.56 -20.29
C THR A 215 -31.13 47.29 -19.93
N GLU A 216 -30.14 47.41 -20.82
CA GLU A 216 -29.85 48.55 -21.74
C GLU A 216 -29.28 49.78 -20.96
N ILE A 217 -28.19 50.48 -21.35
CA ILE A 217 -28.17 51.56 -22.35
C ILE A 217 -26.74 52.20 -22.43
N HIS A 218 -26.35 52.55 -23.68
CA HIS A 218 -25.46 53.65 -24.17
C HIS A 218 -24.04 53.41 -24.71
N ASN A 219 -23.95 53.67 -26.03
CA ASN A 219 -22.83 54.08 -26.87
C ASN A 219 -22.81 55.64 -26.98
N PRO A 220 -21.79 56.28 -27.58
CA PRO A 220 -21.94 56.66 -28.99
C PRO A 220 -20.68 56.60 -29.89
N SER A 221 -21.02 56.44 -31.17
CA SER A 221 -20.33 56.41 -32.47
C SER A 221 -19.23 57.46 -32.80
N ASN A 222 -18.30 57.12 -33.73
CA ASN A 222 -18.25 57.64 -35.13
C ASN A 222 -17.12 56.95 -35.96
N VAL A 223 -17.40 56.14 -37.00
CA VAL A 223 -17.45 56.40 -38.48
C VAL A 223 -16.10 56.37 -39.27
N GLN A 224 -15.87 55.21 -39.91
CA GLN A 224 -15.71 54.93 -41.37
C GLN A 224 -14.61 55.59 -42.23
N SER A 225 -13.77 54.76 -42.89
CA SER A 225 -13.77 54.50 -44.37
C SER A 225 -12.47 53.83 -44.89
N THR A 226 -12.64 52.75 -45.65
CA THR A 226 -11.72 52.17 -46.68
C THR A 226 -11.56 53.12 -47.89
N PRO A 227 -10.58 52.99 -48.84
CA PRO A 227 -10.29 51.76 -49.63
C PRO A 227 -8.83 51.55 -50.15
N THR A 228 -8.58 50.38 -50.75
CA THR A 228 -7.48 49.99 -51.69
C THR A 228 -7.62 50.75 -53.04
N PRO A 229 -6.64 50.82 -54.02
CA PRO A 229 -6.01 49.61 -54.64
C PRO A 229 -4.68 49.74 -55.51
N VAL A 230 -4.17 48.57 -55.95
CA VAL A 230 -3.37 48.11 -57.15
C VAL A 230 -2.02 48.71 -57.71
N THR A 231 -1.07 47.77 -57.98
CA THR A 231 -0.23 47.47 -59.20
C THR A 231 1.16 48.08 -59.57
N ASN A 232 1.99 47.15 -60.10
CA ASN A 232 3.06 47.21 -61.14
C ASN A 232 4.51 47.58 -60.70
N ALA A 233 5.60 46.98 -61.19
CA ALA A 233 5.87 45.91 -62.18
C ALA A 233 7.36 45.46 -62.10
N THR A 234 7.66 44.26 -62.60
CA THR A 234 9.00 43.73 -62.98
C THR A 234 9.47 44.35 -64.31
N PRO A 235 10.78 44.25 -64.72
CA PRO A 235 11.20 43.12 -65.58
C PRO A 235 12.69 42.67 -65.58
N ARG A 236 12.86 41.38 -65.94
CA ARG A 236 13.85 40.71 -66.84
C ARG A 236 15.26 40.25 -66.37
N THR A 237 15.36 38.91 -66.27
CA THR A 237 16.19 37.95 -67.04
C THR A 237 17.70 38.16 -67.25
N SER A 238 18.50 37.16 -66.84
CA SER A 238 19.63 36.61 -67.63
C SER A 238 20.03 35.21 -67.11
N GLN A 239 20.60 34.41 -68.02
CA GLN A 239 20.64 32.96 -68.08
C GLN A 239 21.81 32.30 -67.32
N ALA A 240 21.69 30.98 -67.14
CA ALA A 240 22.70 30.03 -66.65
C ALA A 240 23.97 29.96 -67.52
N PRO A 241 25.03 29.30 -67.02
CA PRO A 241 25.36 27.99 -67.60
C PRO A 241 25.60 26.88 -66.57
N GLN A 242 25.26 25.66 -66.98
CA GLN A 242 25.54 24.42 -66.26
C GLN A 242 27.03 24.04 -66.33
N ASN A 243 27.64 23.71 -65.20
CA ASN A 243 28.34 22.43 -64.97
C ASN A 243 29.10 22.48 -63.64
N GLY A 244 28.85 21.51 -62.78
CA GLY A 244 29.61 21.33 -61.54
C GLY A 244 28.74 20.66 -60.51
N LYS A 245 28.88 19.34 -60.38
CA LYS A 245 28.28 18.51 -59.34
C LYS A 245 29.00 18.79 -58.02
N PRO A 246 28.37 19.38 -56.98
CA PRO A 246 28.82 19.21 -55.62
C PRO A 246 28.00 18.05 -55.04
N ARG A 247 28.72 16.99 -54.71
CA ARG A 247 28.23 15.88 -53.90
C ARG A 247 27.70 16.48 -52.60
N THR A 248 26.37 16.58 -52.46
CA THR A 248 25.75 16.93 -51.18
C THR A 248 26.20 15.90 -50.14
N PRO A 249 26.66 16.32 -48.95
CA PRO A 249 26.84 15.38 -47.85
C PRO A 249 25.47 14.76 -47.59
N ALA A 250 25.41 13.43 -47.59
CA ALA A 250 24.26 12.73 -47.06
C ALA A 250 24.00 13.27 -45.65
N THR A 251 22.86 13.91 -45.44
CA THR A 251 22.39 14.30 -44.12
C THR A 251 22.21 13.01 -43.33
N ASN A 252 23.13 12.82 -42.41
CA ASN A 252 23.17 11.72 -41.46
C ASN A 252 21.91 11.70 -40.59
N ASN A 253 21.43 10.49 -40.35
CA ASN A 253 20.73 10.02 -39.15
C ASN A 253 19.37 10.67 -38.85
N SER A 254 18.37 10.33 -39.65
CA SER A 254 16.99 10.22 -39.16
C SER A 254 16.93 9.04 -38.17
N SER A 255 17.11 9.35 -36.88
CA SER A 255 16.86 8.44 -35.77
C SER A 255 15.46 7.82 -35.90
N PRO A 256 15.22 6.60 -35.39
CA PRO A 256 13.91 5.98 -35.46
C PRO A 256 12.89 6.79 -34.65
N THR A 257 12.08 7.58 -35.35
CA THR A 257 10.92 8.27 -34.78
C THR A 257 9.80 7.25 -34.63
N VAL A 258 9.30 7.07 -33.41
CA VAL A 258 8.06 6.31 -33.18
C VAL A 258 6.91 7.29 -33.28
N THR A 259 5.95 7.01 -34.16
CA THR A 259 4.69 7.77 -34.24
C THR A 259 3.52 6.92 -33.77
N LEU A 260 2.63 7.52 -32.99
CA LEU A 260 1.40 6.91 -32.50
C LEU A 260 0.23 7.84 -32.75
N ASN A 261 -0.88 7.31 -33.22
CA ASN A 261 -2.17 7.99 -33.16
C ASN A 261 -2.75 7.82 -31.75
N ASP A 262 -2.98 8.91 -31.04
CA ASP A 262 -3.37 8.88 -29.64
C ASP A 262 -4.54 9.83 -29.41
N GLY A 263 -5.74 9.28 -29.26
CA GLY A 263 -6.96 10.07 -29.06
C GLY A 263 -7.30 10.97 -30.25
N GLY A 264 -6.96 10.52 -31.46
CA GLY A 264 -7.19 11.23 -32.72
C GLY A 264 -6.11 12.26 -33.10
N THR A 265 -5.00 12.32 -32.34
CA THR A 265 -3.85 13.18 -32.66
C THR A 265 -2.61 12.32 -32.92
N GLU A 266 -1.85 12.63 -33.96
CA GLU A 266 -0.55 11.99 -34.18
C GLU A 266 0.50 12.58 -33.23
N VAL A 267 1.13 11.70 -32.46
CA VAL A 267 2.16 12.01 -31.46
C VAL A 267 3.46 11.36 -31.91
N ALA A 268 4.49 12.16 -32.16
CA ALA A 268 5.82 11.68 -32.54
C ALA A 268 6.76 11.68 -31.33
N PHE A 269 7.57 10.63 -31.24
CA PHE A 269 8.60 10.45 -30.22
C PHE A 269 9.97 10.29 -30.88
N ASP A 270 10.96 10.99 -30.36
CA ASP A 270 12.37 10.78 -30.74
C ASP A 270 12.94 9.48 -30.13
N SER A 271 14.20 9.17 -30.43
CA SER A 271 14.90 8.00 -29.88
C SER A 271 15.06 8.02 -28.35
N GLU A 272 14.88 9.18 -27.72
CA GLU A 272 14.93 9.35 -26.27
C GLU A 272 13.54 9.29 -25.61
N GLY A 273 12.47 9.18 -26.40
CA GLY A 273 11.08 9.17 -25.94
C GLY A 273 10.49 10.56 -25.67
N ASN A 274 11.14 11.64 -26.13
CA ASN A 274 10.58 13.00 -26.00
C ASN A 274 9.53 13.26 -27.09
N SER A 275 8.51 14.05 -26.75
CA SER A 275 7.48 14.48 -27.70
C SER A 275 7.10 15.94 -27.49
N ASN A 276 7.05 16.71 -28.58
CA ASN A 276 6.58 18.10 -28.57
C ASN A 276 5.05 18.16 -28.47
N ASN A 277 4.33 17.11 -28.92
CA ASN A 277 2.87 17.07 -28.89
C ASN A 277 2.29 16.95 -27.47
N LEU A 278 3.12 16.60 -26.48
CA LEU A 278 2.72 16.39 -25.09
C LEU A 278 3.18 17.51 -24.14
N GLU A 279 3.76 18.61 -24.65
CA GLU A 279 4.33 19.70 -23.84
C GLU A 279 3.31 20.37 -22.89
N SER A 280 2.02 20.35 -23.23
CA SER A 280 0.96 20.89 -22.39
C SER A 280 0.67 20.04 -21.14
N LEU A 281 1.12 18.77 -21.11
CA LEU A 281 0.96 17.89 -19.96
C LEU A 281 1.90 18.31 -18.83
N PRO A 282 1.53 18.12 -17.55
CA PRO A 282 2.45 18.28 -16.43
C PRO A 282 3.77 17.52 -16.61
N VAL A 283 4.86 18.08 -16.08
CA VAL A 283 6.21 17.51 -16.22
C VAL A 283 6.29 16.06 -15.74
N SER A 284 5.62 15.73 -14.62
CA SER A 284 5.59 14.36 -14.08
C SER A 284 5.00 13.37 -15.08
N ILE A 285 3.90 13.73 -15.73
CA ILE A 285 3.22 12.91 -16.74
C ILE A 285 4.10 12.75 -17.98
N ARG A 286 4.73 13.82 -18.46
CA ARG A 286 5.64 13.73 -19.62
C ARG A 286 6.83 12.81 -19.33
N GLN A 287 7.41 12.89 -18.14
CA GLN A 287 8.50 12.02 -17.71
C GLN A 287 8.04 10.56 -17.55
N ALA A 288 6.85 10.33 -17.04
CA ALA A 288 6.25 8.99 -16.95
C ALA A 288 6.04 8.36 -18.33
N VAL A 289 5.50 9.14 -19.27
CA VAL A 289 5.30 8.70 -20.66
C VAL A 289 6.65 8.40 -21.31
N ARG A 290 7.61 9.33 -21.24
CA ARG A 290 8.96 9.15 -21.78
C ARG A 290 9.59 7.85 -21.29
N ARG A 291 9.58 7.60 -19.98
CA ARG A 291 10.11 6.35 -19.39
C ARG A 291 9.42 5.11 -19.94
N SER A 292 8.09 5.14 -20.08
CA SER A 292 7.31 4.00 -20.58
C SER A 292 7.55 3.72 -22.06
N ILE A 293 7.80 4.77 -22.86
CA ILE A 293 8.19 4.65 -24.27
C ILE A 293 9.61 4.07 -24.39
N SER A 294 10.56 4.59 -23.60
CA SER A 294 11.95 4.13 -23.61
C SER A 294 12.08 2.67 -23.15
N SER A 295 11.41 2.27 -22.07
CA SER A 295 11.38 0.87 -21.59
C SER A 295 10.44 -0.03 -22.39
N GLN A 296 9.57 0.56 -23.21
CA GLN A 296 8.47 -0.10 -23.92
C GLN A 296 7.51 -0.86 -22.98
N GLN A 297 7.45 -0.44 -21.71
CA GLN A 297 6.66 -1.06 -20.65
C GLN A 297 6.10 0.02 -19.73
N ALA A 298 4.83 -0.11 -19.34
CA ALA A 298 4.26 0.79 -18.35
C ALA A 298 4.83 0.47 -16.96
N GLN A 299 5.23 1.51 -16.24
CA GLN A 299 5.74 1.37 -14.88
C GLN A 299 4.58 1.07 -13.92
N THR A 300 4.77 0.11 -13.01
CA THR A 300 3.75 -0.30 -12.03
C THR A 300 4.33 -0.29 -10.61
N PRO A 301 3.52 -0.04 -9.56
CA PRO A 301 4.01 -0.04 -8.18
C PRO A 301 4.48 -1.42 -7.72
N ARG A 302 5.63 -1.48 -7.02
CA ARG A 302 6.10 -2.67 -6.27
C ARG A 302 5.06 -3.22 -5.28
N ALA A 303 4.13 -2.37 -4.83
CA ALA A 303 3.02 -2.79 -3.97
C ALA A 303 2.13 -3.86 -4.61
N LEU A 304 2.13 -4.02 -5.93
CA LEU A 304 1.42 -5.10 -6.62
C LEU A 304 2.07 -6.47 -6.41
N ASP A 305 3.39 -6.54 -6.18
CA ASP A 305 4.11 -7.80 -5.99
C ASP A 305 3.62 -8.52 -4.73
N ALA A 306 3.46 -7.77 -3.63
CA ALA A 306 2.89 -8.26 -2.37
C ALA A 306 1.40 -8.67 -2.48
N LEU A 307 0.72 -8.29 -3.56
CA LEU A 307 -0.67 -8.68 -3.84
C LEU A 307 -0.74 -9.87 -4.80
N ALA A 308 0.32 -10.13 -5.58
CA ALA A 308 0.37 -11.18 -6.59
C ALA A 308 0.27 -12.59 -5.99
N GLU A 309 0.80 -12.80 -4.78
CA GLU A 309 0.62 -14.04 -4.01
C GLU A 309 -0.85 -14.42 -3.86
N GLY A 310 -1.74 -13.43 -3.67
CA GLY A 310 -3.18 -13.65 -3.55
C GLY A 310 -3.87 -14.09 -4.85
N ARG A 311 -3.22 -13.89 -6.02
CA ARG A 311 -3.74 -14.32 -7.34
C ARG A 311 -3.45 -15.79 -7.62
N ALA A 312 -2.28 -16.27 -7.21
CA ALA A 312 -1.73 -17.57 -7.62
C ALA A 312 -2.60 -18.78 -7.21
N GLY A 313 -3.42 -18.66 -6.16
CA GLY A 313 -4.31 -19.73 -5.69
C GLY A 313 -5.75 -19.69 -6.19
N ILE A 314 -6.15 -18.61 -6.88
CA ILE A 314 -7.57 -18.36 -7.22
C ILE A 314 -7.81 -18.41 -8.74
N LEU A 315 -6.78 -18.20 -9.56
CA LEU A 315 -6.91 -18.07 -11.01
C LEU A 315 -6.91 -19.39 -11.82
N MET A 316 -6.67 -20.55 -11.20
CA MET A 316 -6.67 -21.84 -11.92
C MET A 316 -8.01 -22.58 -11.82
N SER A 317 -9.10 -21.98 -12.30
CA SER A 317 -10.39 -22.69 -12.39
C SER A 317 -11.27 -22.22 -13.54
N GLY A 318 -10.75 -22.31 -14.76
CA GLY A 318 -11.55 -22.37 -15.99
C GLY A 318 -11.97 -23.78 -16.38
N SER A 319 -11.22 -24.81 -15.97
CA SER A 319 -11.52 -26.20 -16.30
C SER A 319 -10.72 -27.17 -15.42
N ALA A 320 -11.41 -28.23 -14.99
CA ALA A 320 -10.87 -29.48 -14.45
C ALA A 320 -10.12 -29.40 -13.10
N GLU A 321 -10.84 -29.71 -12.02
CA GLU A 321 -10.61 -30.90 -11.16
C GLU A 321 -9.16 -31.27 -10.77
N ILE A 322 -8.24 -30.30 -10.69
CA ILE A 322 -6.89 -30.49 -10.13
C ILE A 322 -6.77 -29.59 -8.88
N THR A 323 -7.36 -30.09 -7.79
CA THR A 323 -7.07 -29.76 -6.38
C THR A 323 -6.88 -28.28 -6.02
N ASN A 324 -7.98 -27.50 -6.00
CA ASN A 324 -8.08 -26.25 -5.23
C ASN A 324 -8.04 -26.54 -3.71
N LYS A 325 -6.88 -26.95 -3.17
CA LYS A 325 -6.70 -27.14 -1.72
C LYS A 325 -6.91 -25.80 -1.01
N GLY A 326 -7.99 -25.67 -0.24
CA GLY A 326 -8.26 -24.51 0.60
C GLY A 326 -9.12 -23.40 -0.03
N VAL A 327 -9.74 -23.60 -1.20
CA VAL A 327 -10.70 -22.63 -1.77
C VAL A 327 -12.07 -23.31 -1.99
N PRO A 328 -12.94 -23.40 -0.96
CA PRO A 328 -14.24 -24.08 -1.08
C PRO A 328 -15.20 -23.41 -2.07
N PHE A 329 -15.06 -22.08 -2.26
CA PHE A 329 -15.73 -21.32 -3.31
C PHE A 329 -14.88 -20.09 -3.68
N ALA A 330 -14.99 -19.64 -4.93
CA ALA A 330 -14.12 -18.59 -5.47
C ALA A 330 -14.49 -17.21 -4.93
N LEU A 331 -13.50 -16.49 -4.41
CA LEU A 331 -13.58 -15.03 -4.28
C LEU A 331 -13.23 -14.42 -5.64
N LEU A 332 -13.90 -13.34 -6.03
CA LEU A 332 -13.79 -12.78 -7.39
C LEU A 332 -13.06 -11.44 -7.42
N SER A 333 -13.44 -10.50 -6.56
CA SER A 333 -12.86 -9.15 -6.55
C SER A 333 -13.14 -8.45 -5.23
N PRO A 334 -12.25 -7.57 -4.74
CA PRO A 334 -10.92 -7.29 -5.26
C PRO A 334 -9.89 -8.35 -4.83
N ILE A 335 -9.07 -8.83 -5.76
CA ILE A 335 -7.99 -9.80 -5.50
C ILE A 335 -6.78 -9.41 -6.33
N GLY A 336 -5.62 -9.29 -5.67
CA GLY A 336 -4.37 -8.98 -6.34
C GLY A 336 -4.29 -7.58 -6.94
N LYS A 337 -5.18 -6.66 -6.57
CA LYS A 337 -5.32 -5.35 -7.22
C LYS A 337 -5.37 -4.20 -6.24
N ILE A 338 -5.01 -3.02 -6.74
CA ILE A 338 -5.23 -1.75 -6.06
C ILE A 338 -6.62 -1.23 -6.45
N THR A 339 -7.40 -0.80 -5.46
CA THR A 339 -8.73 -0.21 -5.65
C THR A 339 -8.67 1.30 -5.53
N ARG A 340 -9.28 2.04 -6.46
CA ARG A 340 -9.39 3.50 -6.38
C ARG A 340 -10.29 3.91 -5.20
N GLU A 341 -11.38 3.17 -5.01
CA GLU A 341 -12.37 3.41 -3.97
C GLU A 341 -11.88 2.91 -2.61
N ALA A 342 -12.09 3.72 -1.57
CA ALA A 342 -11.89 3.31 -0.18
C ALA A 342 -12.98 2.36 0.35
N GLN A 343 -14.08 2.19 -0.41
CA GLN A 343 -15.16 1.24 -0.11
C GLN A 343 -15.35 0.31 -1.32
N PRO A 344 -14.42 -0.62 -1.55
CA PRO A 344 -14.51 -1.52 -2.69
C PRO A 344 -15.71 -2.47 -2.53
N ILE A 345 -16.31 -2.86 -3.65
CA ILE A 345 -17.36 -3.89 -3.67
C ILE A 345 -16.65 -5.25 -3.73
N LEU A 346 -16.83 -6.04 -2.67
CA LEU A 346 -16.32 -7.40 -2.56
C LEU A 346 -17.33 -8.37 -3.20
N ARG A 347 -16.87 -9.29 -4.05
CA ARG A 347 -17.71 -10.20 -4.84
C ARG A 347 -17.17 -11.62 -4.77
N TRP A 348 -18.06 -12.61 -4.61
CA TRP A 348 -17.69 -14.03 -4.57
C TRP A 348 -18.68 -14.88 -5.36
N ARG A 349 -18.30 -16.12 -5.66
CA ARG A 349 -19.18 -17.11 -6.28
C ARG A 349 -20.09 -17.73 -5.20
N PRO A 350 -21.41 -17.89 -5.46
CA PRO A 350 -22.29 -18.56 -4.50
C PRO A 350 -21.83 -19.99 -4.23
N LEU A 351 -21.94 -20.43 -2.97
CA LEU A 351 -21.76 -21.80 -2.55
C LEU A 351 -23.11 -22.54 -2.55
N ALA A 352 -23.13 -23.75 -3.10
CA ALA A 352 -24.31 -24.60 -3.06
C ALA A 352 -24.77 -24.83 -1.60
N GLU A 353 -26.09 -24.78 -1.39
CA GLU A 353 -26.75 -24.97 -0.09
C GLU A 353 -26.48 -23.88 0.98
N ALA A 354 -25.74 -22.82 0.64
CA ALA A 354 -25.56 -21.67 1.51
C ALA A 354 -26.85 -20.85 1.66
N LYS A 355 -27.27 -20.62 2.91
CA LYS A 355 -28.40 -19.75 3.26
C LYS A 355 -27.99 -18.29 3.40
N SER A 356 -26.77 -18.05 3.90
CA SER A 356 -26.26 -16.70 4.09
C SER A 356 -24.73 -16.67 4.10
N TYR A 357 -24.18 -15.46 4.02
CA TYR A 357 -22.75 -15.18 4.02
C TYR A 357 -22.42 -14.07 5.03
N THR A 358 -21.23 -14.13 5.62
CA THR A 358 -20.63 -13.03 6.38
C THR A 358 -19.24 -12.76 5.81
N VAL A 359 -18.88 -11.49 5.65
CA VAL A 359 -17.59 -11.05 5.08
C VAL A 359 -16.80 -10.32 6.15
N ALA A 360 -15.51 -10.60 6.26
CA ALA A 360 -14.59 -9.89 7.13
C ALA A 360 -13.40 -9.35 6.33
N ILE A 361 -13.01 -8.09 6.61
CA ILE A 361 -11.82 -7.43 6.07
C ILE A 361 -10.84 -7.24 7.21
N VAL A 362 -9.58 -7.62 6.97
CA VAL A 362 -8.51 -7.64 7.96
C VAL A 362 -7.34 -6.78 7.46
N ASP A 363 -6.75 -5.97 8.33
CA ASP A 363 -5.54 -5.20 8.01
C ASP A 363 -4.26 -6.05 8.12
N SER A 364 -3.11 -5.49 7.75
CA SER A 364 -1.80 -6.15 7.86
C SER A 364 -1.38 -6.48 9.30
N ASN A 365 -2.09 -5.96 10.31
CA ASN A 365 -1.87 -6.26 11.72
C ASN A 365 -2.86 -7.30 12.26
N PHE A 366 -3.57 -8.00 11.37
CA PHE A 366 -4.56 -9.04 11.71
C PHE A 366 -5.77 -8.52 12.49
N ARG A 367 -6.09 -7.23 12.36
CA ARG A 367 -7.29 -6.65 12.98
C ARG A 367 -8.44 -6.65 11.98
N VAL A 368 -9.60 -7.14 12.41
CA VAL A 368 -10.83 -7.00 11.64
C VAL A 368 -11.21 -5.52 11.62
N VAL A 369 -11.12 -4.90 10.45
CA VAL A 369 -11.42 -3.47 10.25
C VAL A 369 -12.82 -3.23 9.70
N ALA A 370 -13.44 -4.26 9.10
CA ALA A 370 -14.83 -4.22 8.70
C ALA A 370 -15.41 -5.64 8.69
N GLN A 371 -16.69 -5.75 9.07
CA GLN A 371 -17.44 -6.99 9.01
C GLN A 371 -18.86 -6.71 8.50
N SER A 372 -19.38 -7.58 7.64
CA SER A 372 -20.75 -7.46 7.14
C SER A 372 -21.77 -7.99 8.16
N PRO A 373 -23.04 -7.59 8.08
CA PRO A 373 -24.13 -8.39 8.62
C PRO A 373 -24.25 -9.72 7.85
N SER A 374 -25.19 -10.59 8.24
CA SER A 374 -25.53 -11.78 7.44
C SER A 374 -26.20 -11.37 6.12
N LEU A 375 -25.65 -11.83 5.00
CA LEU A 375 -26.05 -11.47 3.64
C LEU A 375 -26.62 -12.68 2.90
N THR A 376 -27.64 -12.46 2.07
CA THR A 376 -28.08 -13.45 1.07
C THR A 376 -27.50 -13.16 -0.33
N ALA A 377 -27.05 -11.93 -0.55
CA ALA A 377 -26.35 -11.52 -1.77
C ALA A 377 -24.91 -12.07 -1.79
N THR A 378 -24.32 -12.14 -2.98
CA THR A 378 -22.91 -12.55 -3.20
C THR A 378 -21.98 -11.37 -3.49
N GLU A 379 -22.38 -10.20 -2.99
CA GLU A 379 -21.60 -8.98 -3.04
C GLU A 379 -21.82 -8.17 -1.76
N TRP A 380 -20.82 -7.40 -1.37
CA TRP A 380 -20.89 -6.52 -0.21
C TRP A 380 -20.02 -5.28 -0.41
N LYS A 381 -20.51 -4.13 0.06
CA LYS A 381 -19.75 -2.89 0.14
C LYS A 381 -19.62 -2.48 1.62
N PRO A 382 -18.40 -2.26 2.14
CA PRO A 382 -18.20 -1.75 3.49
C PRO A 382 -18.92 -0.41 3.70
N THR A 383 -19.54 -0.25 4.87
CA THR A 383 -20.30 0.98 5.20
C THR A 383 -19.39 2.15 5.56
N GLN A 384 -18.19 1.88 6.08
CA GLN A 384 -17.16 2.87 6.38
C GLN A 384 -16.01 2.79 5.37
N PRO A 385 -15.42 3.93 4.99
CA PRO A 385 -14.24 3.94 4.12
C PRO A 385 -13.05 3.32 4.84
N LEU A 386 -12.37 2.41 4.14
CA LEU A 386 -11.11 1.83 4.59
C LEU A 386 -9.99 2.88 4.49
N PRO A 387 -9.05 2.93 5.44
CA PRO A 387 -7.86 3.75 5.31
C PRO A 387 -7.09 3.47 4.01
N ARG A 388 -6.68 4.55 3.34
CA ARG A 388 -5.94 4.52 2.08
C ARG A 388 -4.48 4.15 2.29
N GLY A 389 -3.83 3.65 1.25
CA GLY A 389 -2.41 3.26 1.29
C GLY A 389 -2.15 2.03 2.17
N LEU A 390 -3.18 1.27 2.55
CA LEU A 390 -3.04 0.03 3.29
C LEU A 390 -3.46 -1.17 2.44
N THR A 391 -2.82 -2.29 2.74
CA THR A 391 -3.15 -3.60 2.19
C THR A 391 -4.07 -4.33 3.16
N TYR A 392 -5.12 -4.94 2.61
CA TYR A 392 -6.13 -5.69 3.33
C TYR A 392 -6.22 -7.10 2.78
N SER A 393 -6.55 -8.05 3.66
CA SER A 393 -7.04 -9.36 3.26
C SER A 393 -8.53 -9.46 3.59
N TRP A 394 -9.25 -10.33 2.88
CA TRP A 394 -10.65 -10.56 3.17
C TRP A 394 -11.03 -12.02 2.99
N GLN A 395 -12.07 -12.42 3.73
CA GLN A 395 -12.62 -13.76 3.72
C GLN A 395 -14.14 -13.72 3.74
N VAL A 396 -14.75 -14.79 3.25
CA VAL A 396 -16.20 -14.99 3.27
C VAL A 396 -16.50 -16.28 4.00
N THR A 397 -17.41 -16.22 4.98
CA THR A 397 -17.97 -17.38 5.67
C THR A 397 -19.38 -17.62 5.16
N ALA A 398 -19.63 -18.77 4.56
CA ALA A 398 -20.95 -19.21 4.12
C ALA A 398 -21.58 -20.12 5.18
N LEU A 399 -22.82 -19.81 5.59
CA LEU A 399 -23.62 -20.66 6.48
C LEU A 399 -24.57 -21.51 5.64
N LYS A 400 -24.40 -22.82 5.68
CA LYS A 400 -25.22 -23.80 4.96
C LYS A 400 -26.55 -24.09 5.64
N SER A 401 -27.41 -24.80 4.90
CA SER A 401 -28.77 -25.13 5.34
C SER A 401 -28.83 -26.03 6.57
N ASP A 402 -27.82 -26.89 6.73
CA ASP A 402 -27.58 -27.80 7.84
C ASP A 402 -26.91 -27.14 9.05
N GLY A 403 -26.58 -25.85 8.96
CA GLY A 403 -25.86 -25.10 10.01
C GLY A 403 -24.33 -25.15 9.89
N THR A 404 -23.79 -25.84 8.89
CA THR A 404 -22.33 -25.91 8.68
C THR A 404 -21.80 -24.58 8.16
N GLU A 405 -20.71 -24.09 8.75
CA GLU A 405 -19.99 -22.92 8.25
C GLU A 405 -18.82 -23.33 7.35
N VAL A 406 -18.69 -22.66 6.20
CA VAL A 406 -17.62 -22.88 5.23
C VAL A 406 -16.96 -21.56 4.90
N VAL A 407 -15.65 -21.46 5.15
CA VAL A 407 -14.88 -20.23 4.91
C VAL A 407 -14.14 -20.31 3.58
N SER A 408 -13.91 -19.16 2.93
CA SER A 408 -12.99 -19.04 1.80
C SER A 408 -12.26 -17.68 1.81
N PRO A 409 -10.94 -17.63 1.55
CA PRO A 409 -10.04 -18.78 1.41
C PRO A 409 -9.69 -19.41 2.77
N VAL A 410 -9.23 -20.65 2.76
CA VAL A 410 -8.75 -21.42 3.92
C VAL A 410 -7.34 -21.93 3.63
N SER A 411 -6.51 -22.06 4.67
CA SER A 411 -5.18 -22.67 4.57
C SER A 411 -5.19 -24.01 3.81
N PRO A 412 -4.25 -24.28 2.89
CA PRO A 412 -3.05 -23.51 2.53
C PRO A 412 -3.25 -22.50 1.39
N ALA A 413 -4.49 -22.20 0.98
CA ALA A 413 -4.72 -21.27 -0.11
C ALA A 413 -4.20 -19.86 0.24
N PRO A 414 -3.64 -19.13 -0.74
CA PRO A 414 -3.30 -17.72 -0.61
C PRO A 414 -4.49 -16.89 -0.17
N GLN A 415 -4.22 -15.86 0.64
CA GLN A 415 -5.23 -14.91 1.08
C GLN A 415 -5.69 -14.04 -0.10
N ALA A 416 -6.99 -13.71 -0.12
CA ALA A 416 -7.49 -12.70 -1.04
C ALA A 416 -7.07 -11.31 -0.54
N LYS A 417 -5.97 -10.80 -1.10
CA LYS A 417 -5.40 -9.49 -0.76
C LYS A 417 -5.81 -8.42 -1.78
N PHE A 418 -6.05 -7.21 -1.31
CA PHE A 418 -6.16 -6.00 -2.13
C PHE A 418 -5.55 -4.82 -1.39
N ARG A 419 -5.29 -3.72 -2.10
CA ARG A 419 -4.80 -2.49 -1.49
C ARG A 419 -5.70 -1.33 -1.86
N VAL A 420 -5.97 -0.45 -0.92
CA VAL A 420 -6.66 0.80 -1.24
C VAL A 420 -5.61 1.81 -1.72
N MET A 421 -5.87 2.44 -2.85
CA MET A 421 -5.01 3.47 -3.45
C MET A 421 -4.65 4.55 -2.44
N ASP A 422 -3.37 4.94 -2.43
CA ASP A 422 -2.81 6.05 -1.68
C ASP A 422 -3.39 7.41 -2.13
N GLU A 423 -3.40 8.39 -1.21
CA GLU A 423 -3.96 9.71 -1.48
C GLU A 423 -3.19 10.48 -2.56
N ASN A 424 -1.85 10.41 -2.56
CA ASN A 424 -1.04 11.12 -3.56
C ASN A 424 -1.26 10.54 -4.97
N ALA A 425 -1.32 9.21 -5.07
CA ALA A 425 -1.65 8.54 -6.33
C ALA A 425 -3.06 8.90 -6.82
N LEU A 426 -4.03 8.99 -5.90
CA LEU A 426 -5.40 9.41 -6.24
C LEU A 426 -5.44 10.86 -6.74
N ASP A 427 -4.70 11.75 -6.12
CA ASP A 427 -4.60 13.15 -6.52
C ASP A 427 -3.98 13.30 -7.91
N GLU A 428 -2.94 12.51 -8.22
CA GLU A 428 -2.31 12.51 -9.54
C GLU A 428 -3.28 12.00 -10.62
N VAL A 429 -3.96 10.88 -10.36
CA VAL A 429 -4.99 10.35 -11.26
C VAL A 429 -6.11 11.37 -11.47
N THR A 430 -6.63 11.97 -10.39
CA THR A 430 -7.71 12.95 -10.45
C THR A 430 -7.30 14.22 -11.20
N ARG A 431 -6.07 14.70 -11.00
CA ARG A 431 -5.54 15.88 -11.70
C ARG A 431 -5.42 15.60 -13.20
N MET A 432 -4.94 14.41 -13.55
CA MET A 432 -4.85 13.97 -14.94
C MET A 432 -6.25 13.90 -15.57
N GLU A 433 -7.22 13.26 -14.91
CA GLU A 433 -8.60 13.17 -15.42
C GLU A 433 -9.25 14.55 -15.61
N LYS A 434 -9.03 15.48 -14.66
CA LYS A 434 -9.53 16.87 -14.74
C LYS A 434 -8.86 17.72 -15.80
N SER A 435 -7.66 17.36 -16.25
CA SER A 435 -6.96 18.12 -17.29
C SER A 435 -7.65 18.04 -18.66
N GLY A 436 -8.60 17.11 -18.83
CA GLY A 436 -9.33 16.93 -20.09
C GLY A 436 -8.48 16.35 -21.23
N VAL A 437 -7.29 15.85 -20.91
CA VAL A 437 -6.34 15.28 -21.86
C VAL A 437 -6.92 14.02 -22.49
N LYS A 438 -7.07 14.07 -23.81
CA LYS A 438 -7.54 12.93 -24.63
C LYS A 438 -6.35 12.13 -25.15
N SER A 439 -5.51 11.62 -24.25
CA SER A 439 -4.36 10.78 -24.59
C SER A 439 -4.50 9.44 -23.89
N HIS A 440 -4.78 8.39 -24.65
CA HIS A 440 -4.83 7.01 -24.16
C HIS A 440 -3.46 6.59 -23.63
N LEU A 441 -2.38 7.02 -24.28
CA LEU A 441 -1.02 6.76 -23.80
C LEU A 441 -0.76 7.38 -22.42
N ALA A 442 -1.01 8.68 -22.25
CA ALA A 442 -0.76 9.36 -20.98
C ALA A 442 -1.67 8.83 -19.87
N ARG A 443 -2.96 8.61 -20.16
CA ARG A 443 -3.93 8.05 -19.21
C ARG A 443 -3.52 6.64 -18.77
N GLY A 444 -3.19 5.78 -19.72
CA GLY A 444 -2.76 4.41 -19.45
C GLY A 444 -1.48 4.34 -18.59
N VAL A 445 -0.50 5.21 -18.88
CA VAL A 445 0.73 5.31 -18.09
C VAL A 445 0.47 5.75 -16.66
N ILE A 446 -0.37 6.77 -16.45
CA ILE A 446 -0.69 7.26 -15.10
C ILE A 446 -1.52 6.24 -14.30
N TYR A 447 -2.48 5.58 -14.94
CA TYR A 447 -3.21 4.49 -14.28
C TYR A 447 -2.29 3.32 -13.90
N ALA A 448 -1.35 2.93 -14.78
CA ALA A 448 -0.40 1.87 -14.49
C ALA A 448 0.51 2.23 -13.30
N GLN A 449 1.02 3.47 -13.27
CA GLN A 449 1.83 3.98 -12.16
C GLN A 449 1.05 4.07 -10.85
N ALA A 450 -0.26 4.31 -10.91
CA ALA A 450 -1.13 4.28 -9.74
C ALA A 450 -1.56 2.85 -9.35
N GLY A 451 -1.21 1.83 -10.15
CA GLY A 451 -1.57 0.43 -9.94
C GLY A 451 -3.01 0.07 -10.35
N LEU A 452 -3.70 0.96 -11.05
CA LEU A 452 -5.02 0.75 -11.63
C LEU A 452 -4.90 0.01 -12.97
N LEU A 453 -4.54 -1.27 -12.89
CA LEU A 453 -4.19 -2.07 -14.07
C LEU A 453 -5.38 -2.29 -15.03
N ASP A 454 -6.61 -2.38 -14.51
CA ASP A 454 -7.80 -2.57 -15.34
C ASP A 454 -8.07 -1.32 -16.19
N GLU A 455 -7.99 -0.14 -15.57
CA GLU A 455 -8.11 1.15 -16.25
C GLU A 455 -6.94 1.39 -17.21
N ALA A 456 -5.72 1.08 -16.81
CA ALA A 456 -4.55 1.17 -17.68
C ALA A 456 -4.69 0.28 -18.92
N GLY A 457 -5.16 -0.96 -18.72
CA GLY A 457 -5.44 -1.91 -19.80
C GLY A 457 -6.48 -1.38 -20.77
N THR A 458 -7.57 -0.79 -20.27
CA THR A 458 -8.62 -0.17 -21.08
C THR A 458 -8.07 0.93 -21.98
N GLU A 459 -7.23 1.83 -21.45
CA GLU A 459 -6.62 2.89 -22.24
C GLU A 459 -5.62 2.34 -23.27
N PHE A 460 -4.77 1.38 -22.90
CA PHE A 460 -3.84 0.78 -23.85
C PHE A 460 -4.52 -0.08 -24.92
N GLU A 461 -5.69 -0.67 -24.63
CA GLU A 461 -6.53 -1.30 -25.66
C GLU A 461 -7.01 -0.29 -26.69
N ALA A 462 -7.50 0.87 -26.25
CA ALA A 462 -7.87 1.96 -27.16
C ALA A 462 -6.67 2.45 -27.98
N LEU A 463 -5.49 2.57 -27.37
CA LEU A 463 -4.25 2.91 -28.08
C LEU A 463 -3.87 1.85 -29.13
N VAL A 464 -4.08 0.57 -28.85
CA VAL A 464 -3.87 -0.52 -29.83
C VAL A 464 -4.89 -0.45 -30.96
N GLN A 465 -6.15 -0.08 -30.67
CA GLN A 465 -7.18 0.12 -31.69
C GLN A 465 -6.83 1.28 -32.64
N ASP A 466 -6.32 2.39 -32.09
CA ASP A 466 -5.83 3.52 -32.88
C ASP A 466 -4.54 3.18 -33.66
N ASN A 467 -3.78 2.17 -33.21
CA ASN A 467 -2.51 1.76 -33.80
C ASN A 467 -2.36 0.23 -33.99
N PRO A 468 -3.16 -0.42 -34.86
CA PRO A 468 -3.21 -1.89 -34.93
C PRO A 468 -1.87 -2.57 -35.27
N ARG A 469 -0.96 -1.85 -35.93
CA ARG A 469 0.36 -2.35 -36.33
C ARG A 469 1.47 -2.03 -35.32
N SER A 470 1.24 -1.14 -34.36
CA SER A 470 2.26 -0.73 -33.39
C SER A 470 2.64 -1.90 -32.47
N GLN A 471 3.92 -2.26 -32.44
CA GLN A 471 4.44 -3.20 -31.45
C GLN A 471 4.51 -2.57 -30.06
N LEU A 472 4.82 -1.28 -29.99
CA LEU A 472 4.93 -0.55 -28.73
C LEU A 472 3.59 -0.53 -27.98
N ALA A 473 2.49 -0.18 -28.67
CA ALA A 473 1.16 -0.18 -28.05
C ALA A 473 0.79 -1.56 -27.48
N ARG A 474 1.12 -2.64 -28.21
CA ARG A 474 0.90 -4.02 -27.75
C ARG A 474 1.78 -4.40 -26.56
N ARG A 475 3.05 -3.96 -26.52
CA ARG A 475 3.95 -4.20 -25.38
C ARG A 475 3.47 -3.47 -24.12
N LEU A 476 3.03 -2.22 -24.25
CA LEU A 476 2.42 -1.46 -23.17
C LEU A 476 1.16 -2.17 -22.64
N LEU A 477 0.25 -2.59 -23.51
CA LEU A 477 -0.94 -3.35 -23.12
C LEU A 477 -0.59 -4.65 -22.39
N ASN A 478 0.37 -5.42 -22.92
CA ASN A 478 0.80 -6.68 -22.31
C ASN A 478 1.48 -6.46 -20.95
N SER A 479 2.11 -5.30 -20.73
CA SER A 479 2.79 -5.00 -19.46
C SER A 479 1.83 -4.87 -18.27
N VAL A 480 0.55 -4.56 -18.50
CA VAL A 480 -0.46 -4.37 -17.44
C VAL A 480 -1.46 -5.52 -17.32
N LYS A 481 -1.49 -6.45 -18.28
CA LYS A 481 -2.42 -7.61 -18.33
C LYS A 481 -1.91 -8.86 -17.60
N LYS A 482 -0.94 -8.72 -16.69
CA LYS A 482 -0.26 -9.85 -16.03
C LYS A 482 -1.11 -10.53 -14.97
#